data_AF-A0A7M4AT46-F1
#
_entry.id   AF-A0A7M4AT46-F1
#
_cell.length_a   1.000
_cell.length_b   1.000
_cell.length_c   1.000
_cell.angle_alpha   90.00
_cell.angle_beta   90.00
_cell.angle_gamma   90.00
#
_symmetry.space_group_name_H-M   'P 1'
#
loop_
_entity.id
_entity.type
_entity.pdbx_description
1 polymer ?
#
loop_
_entity_poly.entity_id
_entity_poly.type
_entity_poly.pdbx_seq_one_letter_code
_entity_poly.pdbx_strand_id
1 'polypeptide(L)'
;MILEKASPNLAFMSSSVRETPCVYNPASDEGYHACEWCQSMIDFEPRKGWSIQIPPEEHERAMALFGGPGESSKKKWKTLMNNTSDSEHVSWARLENGQDPLAEHVASSNEFRLLADSVLKGNGLSAAQEIFLQEGIKFRDGSTLRFLDSSWSLNGVHLHGLSLYTVFSLLGEGDKRMGWDIPALLLLATSVMPERPEHLPRAQRRRFAGGHRGLRSPYRPLAGMLLWLSNRLKVDRTLAMESSECVPMLAWAHDIQT
;
A
#
# COMPACT_ATOMS: atom_id res chain seq x y z
N MET A 1 -26.27 39.81 52.20
CA MET A 1 -24.81 39.66 52.35
C MET A 1 -24.48 38.24 51.91
N ILE A 2 -24.26 38.09 50.60
CA ILE A 2 -24.15 36.80 49.91
C ILE A 2 -22.67 36.48 49.79
N LEU A 3 -22.28 35.30 50.28
CA LEU A 3 -20.93 34.76 50.17
C LEU A 3 -20.72 34.24 48.74
N GLU A 4 -19.89 34.92 47.97
CA GLU A 4 -19.38 34.46 46.67
C GLU A 4 -18.44 33.26 46.89
N LYS A 5 -18.79 32.11 46.28
CA LYS A 5 -17.87 30.98 46.09
C LYS A 5 -17.26 31.09 44.70
N ALA A 6 -15.93 31.03 44.68
CA ALA A 6 -15.09 31.03 43.48
C ALA A 6 -15.41 29.85 42.54
N SER A 7 -15.56 30.15 41.25
CA SER A 7 -15.55 29.16 40.15
C SER A 7 -14.11 28.93 39.67
N PRO A 8 -13.70 27.68 39.39
CA PRO A 8 -12.38 27.39 38.85
C PRO A 8 -12.33 27.62 37.34
N ASN A 9 -11.17 28.09 36.89
CA ASN A 9 -10.76 28.34 35.51
C ASN A 9 -11.18 27.22 34.54
N LEU A 10 -12.07 27.54 33.58
CA LEU A 10 -12.16 26.81 32.33
C LEU A 10 -10.88 27.11 31.52
N ALA A 11 -9.96 26.17 31.50
CA ALA A 11 -8.90 26.14 30.50
C ALA A 11 -9.55 25.97 29.13
N PHE A 12 -9.53 27.03 28.32
CA PHE A 12 -9.76 26.95 26.88
C PHE A 12 -8.70 26.02 26.28
N MET A 13 -9.03 24.74 26.08
CA MET A 13 -8.29 23.90 25.16
C MET A 13 -8.58 24.43 23.75
N SER A 14 -7.60 25.11 23.16
CA SER A 14 -7.69 25.48 21.74
C SER A 14 -7.76 24.19 20.92
N SER A 15 -8.92 23.89 20.34
CA SER A 15 -9.08 22.83 19.35
C SER A 15 -8.34 23.22 18.06
N SER A 16 -7.04 22.95 18.04
CA SER A 16 -6.17 23.13 16.86
C SER A 16 -6.27 21.97 15.86
N VAL A 17 -7.37 21.21 15.85
CA VAL A 17 -7.58 20.16 14.86
C VAL A 17 -8.68 20.66 13.94
N ARG A 18 -8.27 21.18 12.77
CA ARG A 18 -9.19 21.37 11.65
C ARG A 18 -9.89 20.03 11.45
N GLU A 19 -11.21 19.99 11.61
CA GLU A 19 -12.04 18.83 11.28
C GLU A 19 -11.75 18.45 9.82
N THR A 20 -10.88 17.46 9.64
CA THR A 20 -10.51 16.96 8.32
C THR A 20 -11.25 15.64 8.19
N PRO A 21 -12.35 15.59 7.43
CA PRO A 21 -13.14 14.37 7.29
C PRO A 21 -12.25 13.25 6.74
N CYS A 22 -12.34 12.06 7.34
CA CYS A 22 -11.60 10.90 6.87
C CYS A 22 -12.18 10.43 5.53
N VAL A 23 -11.47 10.69 4.44
CA VAL A 23 -11.88 10.34 3.06
C VAL A 23 -12.19 8.84 2.90
N TYR A 24 -11.57 7.98 3.71
CA TYR A 24 -11.69 6.52 3.60
C TYR A 24 -12.72 5.90 4.57
N ASN A 25 -13.41 6.71 5.38
CA ASN A 25 -14.49 6.20 6.23
C ASN A 25 -15.68 7.16 6.25
N PRO A 26 -16.41 7.28 5.12
CA PRO A 26 -17.58 8.16 5.01
C PRO A 26 -18.80 7.67 5.80
N ALA A 27 -18.77 6.44 6.34
CA ALA A 27 -19.84 5.84 7.13
C ALA A 27 -19.69 6.06 8.65
N SER A 28 -18.61 6.69 9.09
CA SER A 28 -18.34 6.92 10.51
C SER A 28 -18.92 8.25 10.99
N ASP A 29 -20.03 8.18 11.73
CA ASP A 29 -20.55 9.28 12.57
C ASP A 29 -19.74 9.43 13.89
N GLU A 30 -18.75 8.54 14.10
CA GLU A 30 -17.95 8.45 15.32
C GLU A 30 -16.78 9.44 15.31
N GLY A 31 -17.02 10.69 15.72
CA GLY A 31 -15.96 11.65 16.00
C GLY A 31 -15.08 11.30 17.22
N TYR A 32 -15.41 10.23 17.97
CA TYR A 32 -14.86 9.99 19.30
C TYR A 32 -14.42 8.54 19.61
N HIS A 33 -14.78 7.53 18.81
CA HIS A 33 -14.39 6.15 19.07
C HIS A 33 -13.95 5.43 17.79
N ALA A 34 -12.97 4.53 17.92
CA ALA A 34 -12.53 3.64 16.85
C ALA A 34 -13.35 2.35 16.92
N CYS A 35 -13.77 1.79 15.78
CA CYS A 35 -14.47 0.49 15.76
C CYS A 35 -13.62 -0.61 16.41
N GLU A 36 -14.20 -1.74 16.82
CA GLU A 36 -13.48 -2.83 17.54
C GLU A 36 -12.21 -3.31 16.80
N TRP A 37 -12.24 -3.34 15.46
CA TRP A 37 -11.06 -3.63 14.65
C TRP A 37 -9.99 -2.55 14.76
N CYS A 38 -10.37 -1.29 14.59
CA CYS A 38 -9.47 -0.16 14.73
C CYS A 38 -8.92 -0.02 16.15
N GLN A 39 -9.74 -0.24 17.17
CA GLN A 39 -9.32 -0.22 18.56
C GLN A 39 -8.35 -1.37 18.87
N SER A 40 -8.58 -2.59 18.36
CA SER A 40 -7.62 -3.69 18.51
C SER A 40 -6.29 -3.44 17.79
N MET A 41 -6.31 -2.73 16.66
CA MET A 41 -5.08 -2.28 16.01
C MET A 41 -4.33 -1.26 16.85
N ILE A 42 -5.04 -0.32 17.49
CA ILE A 42 -4.48 0.71 18.36
C ILE A 42 -3.89 0.06 19.63
N ASP A 43 -4.62 -0.88 20.23
CA ASP A 43 -4.25 -1.58 21.46
C ASP A 43 -3.37 -2.81 21.22
N PHE A 44 -2.89 -3.00 19.99
CA PHE A 44 -2.09 -4.17 19.63
C PHE A 44 -0.81 -4.25 20.45
N GLU A 45 -0.68 -5.32 21.24
CA GLU A 45 0.54 -5.64 21.96
C GLU A 45 1.25 -6.83 21.29
N PRO A 46 2.51 -6.70 20.83
CA PRO A 46 3.24 -7.77 20.13
C PRO A 46 3.32 -9.11 20.87
N ARG A 47 3.19 -9.09 22.20
CA ARG A 47 3.22 -10.29 23.06
C ARG A 47 1.84 -10.92 23.26
N LYS A 48 0.77 -10.12 23.27
CA LYS A 48 -0.62 -10.59 23.47
C LYS A 48 -1.32 -10.89 22.14
N GLY A 49 -0.82 -10.32 21.04
CA GLY A 49 -1.41 -10.47 19.72
C GLY A 49 -2.65 -9.59 19.56
N TRP A 50 -3.52 -9.99 18.64
CA TRP A 50 -4.80 -9.31 18.39
C TRP A 50 -5.81 -9.66 19.47
N SER A 51 -6.59 -8.66 19.91
CA SER A 51 -7.65 -8.84 20.90
C SER A 51 -9.01 -9.20 20.30
N ILE A 52 -9.12 -9.27 18.97
CA ILE A 52 -10.38 -9.63 18.30
C ILE A 52 -10.46 -11.15 18.23
N GLN A 53 -11.45 -11.69 18.94
CA GLN A 53 -11.92 -13.05 18.72
C GLN A 53 -12.63 -13.06 17.37
N ILE A 54 -11.97 -13.56 16.32
CA ILE A 54 -12.67 -13.88 15.07
C ILE A 54 -13.64 -15.01 15.41
N PRO A 55 -14.97 -14.83 15.27
CA PRO A 55 -15.92 -15.89 15.53
C PRO A 55 -15.53 -17.13 14.72
N PRO A 56 -15.62 -18.36 15.28
CA PRO A 56 -15.27 -19.58 14.55
C PRO A 56 -16.00 -19.69 13.20
N GLU A 57 -17.23 -19.19 13.13
CA GLU A 57 -18.02 -19.13 11.89
C GLU A 57 -17.37 -18.28 10.80
N GLU A 58 -16.82 -17.12 11.15
CA GLU A 58 -16.10 -16.24 10.21
C GLU A 58 -14.76 -16.85 9.79
N HIS A 59 -14.08 -17.56 10.70
CA HIS A 59 -12.88 -18.32 10.37
C HIS A 59 -13.17 -19.43 9.34
N GLU A 60 -14.20 -20.24 9.59
CA GLU A 60 -14.61 -21.31 8.68
C GLU A 60 -15.10 -20.77 7.34
N ARG A 61 -15.85 -19.65 7.34
CA ARG A 61 -16.26 -18.94 6.12
C ARG A 61 -15.04 -18.49 5.32
N ALA A 62 -14.03 -17.89 5.96
CA ALA A 62 -12.80 -17.49 5.30
C ALA A 62 -12.01 -18.70 4.75
N MET A 63 -11.96 -19.80 5.51
CA MET A 63 -11.29 -21.04 5.07
C MET A 63 -11.99 -21.71 3.88
N ALA A 64 -13.33 -21.63 3.82
CA ALA A 64 -14.12 -22.13 2.70
C ALA A 64 -13.80 -21.37 1.39
N LEU A 65 -13.44 -20.08 1.47
CA LEU A 65 -13.00 -19.32 0.28
C LEU A 65 -11.78 -19.95 -0.40
N PHE A 66 -10.92 -20.64 0.35
CA PHE A 66 -9.72 -21.31 -0.17
C PHE A 66 -9.95 -22.78 -0.59
N GLY A 67 -11.19 -23.29 -0.55
CA GLY A 67 -11.49 -24.69 -0.89
C GLY A 67 -11.18 -25.70 0.23
N GLY A 68 -10.94 -25.23 1.45
CA GLY A 68 -10.75 -26.08 2.62
C GLY A 68 -9.37 -26.77 2.75
N PRO A 69 -9.20 -27.61 3.79
CA PRO A 69 -7.97 -28.35 4.02
C PRO A 69 -7.86 -29.55 3.05
N GLY A 70 -6.69 -29.72 2.42
CA GLY A 70 -6.39 -30.88 1.55
C GLY A 70 -6.13 -30.58 0.08
N GLU A 71 -6.44 -29.36 -0.40
CA GLU A 71 -6.15 -28.97 -1.78
C GLU A 71 -4.70 -28.55 -2.01
N SER A 72 -4.20 -28.74 -3.24
CA SER A 72 -2.90 -28.19 -3.65
C SER A 72 -2.96 -26.67 -3.75
N SER A 73 -1.83 -25.97 -3.56
CA SER A 73 -1.79 -24.50 -3.60
C SER A 73 -2.38 -23.92 -4.90
N LYS A 74 -2.17 -24.57 -6.05
CA LYS A 74 -2.74 -24.14 -7.33
C LYS A 74 -4.28 -24.22 -7.33
N LYS A 75 -4.86 -25.28 -6.76
CA LYS A 75 -6.31 -25.42 -6.64
C LYS A 75 -6.87 -24.37 -5.68
N LYS A 76 -6.23 -24.18 -4.51
CA LYS A 76 -6.62 -23.14 -3.54
C LYS A 76 -6.65 -21.73 -4.16
N TRP A 77 -5.63 -21.37 -4.94
CA TRP A 77 -5.61 -20.08 -5.65
C TRP A 77 -6.72 -19.95 -6.68
N LYS A 78 -7.00 -21.01 -7.44
CA LYS A 78 -8.10 -21.04 -8.39
C LYS A 78 -9.46 -20.91 -7.69
N THR A 79 -9.64 -21.63 -6.58
CA THR A 79 -10.87 -21.60 -5.77
C THR A 79 -11.07 -20.21 -5.16
N LEU A 80 -10.02 -19.62 -4.57
CA LEU A 80 -10.05 -18.25 -4.06
C LEU A 80 -10.46 -17.27 -5.16
N MET A 81 -9.77 -17.30 -6.31
CA MET A 81 -10.06 -16.41 -7.43
C MET A 81 -11.51 -16.53 -7.90
N ASN A 82 -12.06 -17.75 -7.99
CA ASN A 82 -13.45 -17.97 -8.38
C ASN A 82 -14.45 -17.48 -7.32
N ASN A 83 -14.10 -17.56 -6.04
CA ASN A 83 -14.98 -17.16 -4.94
C ASN A 83 -14.94 -15.66 -4.67
N THR A 84 -13.87 -14.96 -5.08
CA THR A 84 -13.67 -13.54 -4.76
C THR A 84 -13.63 -12.64 -5.99
N SER A 85 -13.72 -13.16 -7.22
CA SER A 85 -13.60 -12.37 -8.46
C SER A 85 -14.54 -11.17 -8.50
N ASP A 86 -15.75 -11.36 -7.98
CA ASP A 86 -16.85 -10.41 -8.00
C ASP A 86 -17.25 -9.93 -6.60
N SER A 87 -16.42 -10.20 -5.59
CA SER A 87 -16.69 -9.74 -4.23
C SER A 87 -16.24 -8.30 -4.02
N GLU A 88 -16.90 -7.60 -3.11
CA GLU A 88 -16.52 -6.25 -2.67
C GLU A 88 -15.10 -6.19 -2.08
N HIS A 89 -14.54 -7.31 -1.64
CA HIS A 89 -13.20 -7.39 -1.07
C HIS A 89 -12.09 -7.26 -2.12
N VAL A 90 -12.42 -7.36 -3.42
CA VAL A 90 -11.46 -7.24 -4.53
C VAL A 90 -11.72 -6.00 -5.39
N SER A 91 -12.86 -5.32 -5.21
CA SER A 91 -13.25 -4.15 -6.00
C SER A 91 -12.40 -2.90 -5.72
N TRP A 92 -11.74 -2.80 -4.56
CA TRP A 92 -10.90 -1.66 -4.19
C TRP A 92 -9.75 -1.37 -5.17
N ALA A 93 -9.34 -2.36 -5.97
CA ALA A 93 -8.29 -2.22 -6.99
C ALA A 93 -8.84 -2.36 -8.42
N ARG A 94 -10.16 -2.27 -8.62
CA ARG A 94 -10.79 -2.32 -9.94
C ARG A 94 -11.05 -0.92 -10.46
N LEU A 95 -10.70 -0.67 -11.71
CA LEU A 95 -11.07 0.55 -12.40
C LEU A 95 -12.48 0.43 -12.99
N GLU A 96 -13.21 1.54 -12.98
CA GLU A 96 -14.50 1.63 -13.63
C GLU A 96 -14.38 1.33 -15.14
N ASN A 97 -15.37 0.62 -15.67
CA ASN A 97 -15.50 0.33 -17.10
C ASN A 97 -14.30 -0.41 -17.75
N GLY A 98 -13.46 -1.07 -16.95
CA GLY A 98 -12.37 -1.89 -17.46
C GLY A 98 -11.29 -1.11 -18.20
N GLN A 99 -11.09 0.18 -17.89
CA GLN A 99 -10.17 1.05 -18.60
C GLN A 99 -8.70 0.67 -18.42
N ASP A 100 -7.83 1.12 -19.35
CA ASP A 100 -6.37 0.99 -19.18
C ASP A 100 -5.91 1.94 -18.08
N PRO A 101 -5.21 1.46 -17.02
CA PRO A 101 -4.70 2.32 -15.94
C PRO A 101 -3.70 3.38 -16.40
N LEU A 102 -3.00 3.14 -17.51
CA LEU A 102 -2.01 4.08 -18.03
C LEU A 102 -2.68 5.29 -18.68
N ALA A 103 -2.04 6.46 -18.56
CA ALA A 103 -2.44 7.63 -19.31
C ALA A 103 -2.34 7.34 -20.82
N GLU A 104 -3.28 7.88 -21.61
CA GLU A 104 -3.45 7.51 -23.02
C GLU A 104 -2.17 7.70 -23.86
N HIS A 105 -1.45 8.80 -23.64
CA HIS A 105 -0.18 9.10 -24.30
C HIS A 105 0.93 8.09 -23.96
N VAL A 106 0.89 7.47 -22.78
CA VAL A 106 1.85 6.42 -22.37
C VAL A 106 1.42 5.08 -22.96
N ALA A 107 0.14 4.73 -22.82
CA ALA A 107 -0.42 3.45 -23.26
C ALA A 107 -0.24 3.23 -24.77
N SER A 108 -0.37 4.29 -25.57
CA SER A 108 -0.21 4.29 -27.02
C SER A 108 1.23 4.52 -27.49
N SER A 109 2.17 4.82 -26.57
CA SER A 109 3.54 5.13 -26.92
C SER A 109 4.32 3.89 -27.38
N ASN A 110 4.94 4.00 -28.55
CA ASN A 110 5.87 2.99 -29.05
C ASN A 110 7.11 2.86 -28.15
N GLU A 111 7.52 3.95 -27.49
CA GLU A 111 8.67 3.95 -26.57
C GLU A 111 8.38 3.09 -25.35
N PHE A 112 7.18 3.21 -24.78
CA PHE A 112 6.74 2.37 -23.67
C PHE A 112 6.70 0.89 -24.06
N ARG A 113 6.18 0.57 -25.25
CA ARG A 113 6.15 -0.80 -25.77
C ARG A 113 7.54 -1.41 -25.92
N LEU A 114 8.48 -0.65 -26.50
CA LEU A 114 9.88 -1.08 -26.67
C LEU A 114 10.59 -1.25 -25.34
N LEU A 115 10.32 -0.37 -24.37
CA LEU A 115 10.80 -0.49 -23.00
C LEU A 115 10.29 -1.77 -22.34
N ALA A 116 8.98 -2.01 -22.37
CA ALA A 116 8.38 -3.21 -21.80
C ALA A 116 8.96 -4.50 -22.41
N ASP A 117 9.10 -4.56 -23.73
CA ASP A 117 9.71 -5.70 -24.43
C ASP A 117 11.17 -5.92 -24.03
N SER A 118 11.94 -4.83 -23.91
CA SER A 118 13.35 -4.89 -23.48
C SER A 118 13.48 -5.47 -22.06
N VAL A 119 12.65 -4.98 -21.13
CA VAL A 119 12.66 -5.46 -19.74
C VAL A 119 12.22 -6.92 -19.64
N LEU A 120 11.14 -7.30 -20.32
CA LEU A 120 10.58 -8.65 -20.24
C LEU A 120 11.48 -9.70 -20.88
N LYS A 121 12.27 -9.33 -21.88
CA LYS A 121 13.32 -10.18 -22.48
C LYS A 121 14.61 -10.22 -21.69
N GLY A 122 14.76 -9.38 -20.66
CA GLY A 122 15.99 -9.27 -19.88
C GLY A 122 17.12 -8.55 -20.61
N ASN A 123 16.79 -7.71 -21.60
CA ASN A 123 17.77 -6.86 -22.27
C ASN A 123 18.19 -5.70 -21.35
N GLY A 124 19.41 -5.20 -21.54
CA GLY A 124 19.84 -3.95 -20.91
C GLY A 124 19.00 -2.77 -21.40
N LEU A 125 18.80 -1.78 -20.52
CA LEU A 125 18.13 -0.54 -20.87
C LEU A 125 19.05 0.37 -21.68
N SER A 126 18.49 1.06 -22.68
CA SER A 126 19.19 2.17 -23.34
C SER A 126 19.09 3.46 -22.51
N ALA A 127 19.97 4.43 -22.76
CA ALA A 127 19.93 5.72 -22.06
C ALA A 127 18.57 6.43 -22.20
N ALA A 128 17.93 6.34 -23.38
CA ALA A 128 16.60 6.91 -23.59
C ALA A 128 15.52 6.21 -22.75
N GLN A 129 15.63 4.89 -22.58
CA GLN A 129 14.73 4.10 -21.73
C GLN A 129 14.93 4.41 -20.24
N GLU A 130 16.16 4.65 -19.81
CA GLU A 130 16.46 5.10 -18.44
C GLU A 130 15.88 6.49 -18.18
N ILE A 131 16.06 7.43 -19.12
CA ILE A 131 15.46 8.77 -19.02
C ILE A 131 13.93 8.68 -18.94
N PHE A 132 13.30 7.88 -19.81
CA PHE A 132 11.86 7.66 -19.78
C PHE A 132 11.37 7.16 -18.41
N LEU A 133 12.10 6.22 -17.80
CA LEU A 133 11.80 5.71 -16.47
C LEU A 133 11.99 6.73 -15.34
N GLN A 134 12.96 7.64 -15.49
CA GLN A 134 13.20 8.73 -14.55
C GLN A 134 12.14 9.82 -14.65
N GLU A 135 11.72 10.18 -15.87
CA GLU A 135 10.62 11.13 -16.11
C GLU A 135 9.30 10.59 -15.51
N GLY A 136 9.04 9.31 -15.75
CA GLY A 136 8.03 8.52 -15.07
C GLY A 136 6.85 8.11 -15.95
N ILE A 137 6.28 6.96 -15.60
CA ILE A 137 5.09 6.37 -16.20
C ILE A 137 3.87 6.98 -15.53
N LYS A 138 3.08 7.74 -16.29
CA LYS A 138 1.86 8.39 -15.82
C LYS A 138 0.64 7.47 -15.89
N PHE A 139 -0.14 7.46 -14.82
CA PHE A 139 -1.43 6.78 -14.73
C PHE A 139 -2.59 7.76 -14.93
N ARG A 140 -3.79 7.22 -15.15
CA ARG A 140 -5.01 8.02 -15.36
C ARG A 140 -5.46 8.81 -14.13
N ASP A 141 -5.15 8.32 -12.94
CA ASP A 141 -5.41 9.02 -11.67
C ASP A 141 -4.46 10.21 -11.42
N GLY A 142 -3.54 10.47 -12.35
CA GLY A 142 -2.53 11.52 -12.25
C GLY A 142 -1.26 11.09 -11.50
N SER A 143 -1.23 9.87 -10.94
CA SER A 143 -0.04 9.35 -10.29
C SER A 143 1.06 9.04 -11.32
N THR A 144 2.31 9.16 -10.88
CA THR A 144 3.50 8.98 -11.70
C THR A 144 4.45 8.01 -11.00
N LEU A 145 4.75 6.90 -11.66
CA LEU A 145 5.71 5.91 -11.22
C LEU A 145 7.07 6.14 -11.88
N ARG A 146 8.10 6.33 -11.06
CA ARG A 146 9.48 6.58 -11.51
C ARG A 146 10.40 5.49 -11.03
N PHE A 147 11.42 5.20 -11.83
CA PHE A 147 12.53 4.33 -11.45
C PHE A 147 13.84 5.11 -11.51
N LEU A 148 14.46 5.29 -10.35
CA LEU A 148 15.70 6.04 -10.16
C LEU A 148 16.59 5.28 -9.16
N ASP A 149 17.90 5.23 -9.43
CA ASP A 149 18.89 4.60 -8.56
C ASP A 149 18.51 3.16 -8.14
N SER A 150 18.03 2.37 -9.11
CA SER A 150 17.56 1.00 -8.89
C SER A 150 16.37 0.86 -7.94
N SER A 151 15.61 1.94 -7.72
CA SER A 151 14.46 1.97 -6.82
C SER A 151 13.22 2.53 -7.51
N TRP A 152 12.05 1.98 -7.19
CA TRP A 152 10.77 2.49 -7.65
C TRP A 152 10.24 3.54 -6.68
N SER A 153 9.61 4.59 -7.21
CA SER A 153 8.85 5.57 -6.43
C SER A 153 7.52 5.90 -7.11
N LEU A 154 6.44 5.97 -6.34
CA LEU A 154 5.12 6.39 -6.80
C LEU A 154 4.80 7.72 -6.15
N ASN A 155 4.76 8.80 -6.93
CA ASN A 155 4.59 10.18 -6.44
C ASN A 155 5.52 10.52 -5.26
N GLY A 156 6.78 10.06 -5.32
CA GLY A 156 7.78 10.26 -4.27
C GLY A 156 7.75 9.25 -3.12
N VAL A 157 6.76 8.35 -3.08
CA VAL A 157 6.72 7.25 -2.10
C VAL A 157 7.54 6.07 -2.61
N HIS A 158 8.61 5.73 -1.89
CA HIS A 158 9.46 4.58 -2.25
C HIS A 158 8.72 3.26 -2.18
N LEU A 159 8.88 2.45 -3.24
CA LEU A 159 8.28 1.14 -3.39
C LEU A 159 9.36 0.07 -3.25
N HIS A 160 9.47 -0.49 -2.04
CA HIS A 160 10.52 -1.46 -1.70
C HIS A 160 10.24 -2.87 -2.27
N GLY A 161 11.30 -3.58 -2.64
CA GLY A 161 11.23 -5.00 -2.98
C GLY A 161 10.60 -5.32 -4.35
N LEU A 162 10.26 -4.32 -5.16
CA LEU A 162 9.77 -4.50 -6.53
C LEU A 162 10.93 -4.48 -7.52
N SER A 163 11.03 -5.52 -8.34
CA SER A 163 11.98 -5.54 -9.46
C SER A 163 11.39 -4.87 -10.70
N LEU A 164 12.25 -4.37 -11.59
CA LEU A 164 11.87 -3.84 -12.89
C LEU A 164 11.00 -4.86 -13.65
N TYR A 165 11.44 -6.12 -13.69
CA TYR A 165 10.70 -7.21 -14.34
C TYR A 165 9.31 -7.44 -13.73
N THR A 166 9.17 -7.43 -12.41
CA THR A 166 7.88 -7.62 -11.73
C THR A 166 6.88 -6.53 -12.13
N VAL A 167 7.33 -5.27 -12.15
CA VAL A 167 6.48 -4.14 -12.53
C VAL A 167 6.09 -4.22 -14.00
N PHE A 168 7.03 -4.53 -14.90
CA PHE A 168 6.72 -4.66 -16.34
C PHE A 168 5.97 -5.94 -16.71
N SER A 169 5.97 -6.97 -15.86
CA SER A 169 5.08 -8.13 -16.04
C SER A 169 3.61 -7.77 -15.81
N LEU A 170 3.34 -6.70 -15.06
CA LEU A 170 2.01 -6.13 -14.90
C LEU A 170 1.74 -5.07 -15.97
N LEU A 171 2.65 -4.12 -16.15
CA LEU A 171 2.45 -2.96 -17.03
C LEU A 171 2.59 -3.28 -18.53
N GLY A 172 3.49 -4.18 -18.90
CA GLY A 172 3.84 -4.45 -20.31
C GLY A 172 2.75 -5.19 -21.08
N GLU A 173 1.91 -5.95 -20.38
CA GLU A 173 0.84 -6.75 -20.99
C GLU A 173 -0.51 -6.05 -20.84
N GLY A 174 -1.02 -5.48 -21.94
CA GLY A 174 -2.29 -4.75 -21.98
C GLY A 174 -3.44 -5.55 -21.37
N ASP A 175 -3.67 -6.74 -21.89
CA ASP A 175 -4.76 -7.62 -21.44
C ASP A 175 -4.73 -7.93 -19.94
N LYS A 176 -3.55 -7.92 -19.31
CA LYS A 176 -3.39 -8.16 -17.87
C LYS A 176 -3.64 -6.93 -17.02
N ARG A 177 -3.29 -5.73 -17.50
CA ARG A 177 -3.46 -4.48 -16.74
C ARG A 177 -4.84 -3.86 -16.88
N MET A 178 -5.58 -4.17 -17.95
CA MET A 178 -6.90 -3.60 -18.21
C MET A 178 -7.85 -3.82 -17.03
N GLY A 179 -8.50 -2.75 -16.58
CA GLY A 179 -9.48 -2.77 -15.48
C GLY A 179 -8.90 -2.86 -14.08
N TRP A 180 -7.58 -2.73 -13.90
CA TRP A 180 -6.93 -2.78 -12.59
C TRP A 180 -6.29 -1.44 -12.22
N ASP A 181 -6.47 -0.99 -10.97
CA ASP A 181 -5.74 0.11 -10.36
C ASP A 181 -4.32 -0.37 -9.99
N ILE A 182 -3.41 -0.26 -10.96
CA ILE A 182 -2.02 -0.69 -10.79
C ILE A 182 -1.31 0.07 -9.67
N PRO A 183 -1.43 1.42 -9.54
CA PRO A 183 -0.90 2.14 -8.38
C PRO A 183 -1.30 1.50 -7.04
N ALA A 184 -2.58 1.21 -6.84
CA ALA A 184 -3.08 0.60 -5.62
C ALA A 184 -2.53 -0.82 -5.39
N LEU A 185 -2.40 -1.62 -6.46
CA LEU A 185 -1.79 -2.95 -6.40
C LEU A 185 -0.29 -2.92 -6.07
N LEU A 186 0.46 -1.96 -6.61
CA LEU A 186 1.89 -1.79 -6.31
C LEU A 186 2.10 -1.38 -4.84
N LEU A 187 1.25 -0.48 -4.33
CA LEU A 187 1.23 -0.11 -2.91
C LEU A 187 0.91 -1.31 -2.02
N LEU A 188 -0.04 -2.16 -2.39
CA LEU A 188 -0.32 -3.36 -1.63
C LEU A 188 0.86 -4.33 -1.66
N ALA A 189 1.42 -4.59 -2.85
CA ALA A 189 2.51 -5.54 -3.04
C ALA A 189 3.74 -5.19 -2.19
N THR A 190 4.11 -3.91 -2.13
CA THR A 190 5.20 -3.41 -1.28
C THR A 190 4.91 -3.55 0.20
N SER A 191 3.63 -3.51 0.58
CA SER A 191 3.22 -3.54 1.98
C SER A 191 3.13 -4.97 2.53
N VAL A 192 2.76 -5.95 1.71
CA VAL A 192 2.71 -7.37 2.08
C VAL A 192 4.05 -8.08 1.96
N MET A 193 5.03 -7.44 1.31
CA MET A 193 6.41 -7.90 1.16
C MET A 193 7.35 -7.08 2.07
N PRO A 194 7.33 -7.27 3.41
CA PRO A 194 8.29 -6.58 4.25
C PRO A 194 9.69 -7.06 3.88
N GLU A 195 10.51 -6.12 3.40
CA GLU A 195 11.98 -6.08 3.36
C GLU A 195 12.67 -7.44 3.46
N ARG A 196 13.42 -7.82 2.40
CA ARG A 196 14.41 -8.89 2.52
C ARG A 196 15.33 -8.54 3.71
N PRO A 197 15.76 -9.53 4.53
CA PRO A 197 16.57 -9.30 5.74
C PRO A 197 17.92 -8.59 5.51
N GLU A 198 18.22 -8.18 4.29
CA GLU A 198 19.41 -7.47 3.86
C GLU A 198 19.42 -6.00 4.30
N HIS A 199 18.27 -5.37 4.58
CA HIS A 199 18.24 -4.00 5.12
C HIS A 199 18.10 -3.93 6.66
N LEU A 200 17.98 -5.08 7.33
CA LEU A 200 17.96 -5.13 8.79
C LEU A 200 19.39 -5.01 9.37
N PRO A 201 19.58 -4.26 10.47
CA PRO A 201 20.85 -4.21 11.19
C PRO A 201 21.39 -5.62 11.49
N ARG A 202 22.72 -5.82 11.39
CA ARG A 202 23.38 -7.14 11.52
C ARG A 202 22.97 -7.93 12.78
N ALA A 203 22.64 -7.24 13.87
CA ALA A 203 22.16 -7.87 15.12
C ALA A 203 20.82 -8.61 14.95
N GLN A 204 19.95 -8.13 14.06
CA GLN A 204 18.62 -8.68 13.81
C GLN A 204 18.68 -9.83 12.80
N ARG A 205 19.63 -9.81 11.84
CA ARG A 205 19.91 -10.94 10.92
C ARG A 205 20.24 -12.24 11.66
N ARG A 206 21.00 -12.18 12.76
CA ARG A 206 21.35 -13.37 13.56
C ARG A 206 20.15 -14.00 14.27
N ARG A 207 19.11 -13.23 14.60
CA ARG A 207 17.87 -13.76 15.19
C ARG A 207 17.02 -14.54 14.19
N PHE A 208 17.13 -14.24 12.89
CA PHE A 208 16.40 -14.94 11.83
C PHE A 208 17.20 -16.08 11.17
N ALA A 209 18.53 -16.09 11.27
CA ALA A 209 19.40 -17.13 10.72
C ALA A 209 19.47 -18.42 11.56
N GLY A 210 19.08 -18.35 12.84
CA GLY A 210 19.12 -19.49 13.76
C GLY A 210 17.90 -20.39 13.66
N GLY A 211 17.78 -21.19 12.58
CA GLY A 211 17.16 -22.53 12.50
C GLY A 211 15.70 -22.76 12.94
N HIS A 212 15.08 -21.85 13.69
CA HIS A 212 13.67 -21.95 14.00
C HIS A 212 12.90 -21.45 12.79
N ARG A 213 12.04 -22.31 12.25
CA ARG A 213 10.83 -21.90 11.53
C ARG A 213 10.05 -21.00 12.49
N GLY A 214 10.48 -19.74 12.59
CA GLY A 214 9.90 -18.77 13.48
C GLY A 214 8.43 -18.76 13.14
N LEU A 215 7.61 -19.05 14.15
CA LEU A 215 6.17 -18.76 14.14
C LEU A 215 5.99 -17.47 13.35
N ARG A 216 5.32 -17.58 12.19
CA ARG A 216 5.03 -16.43 11.33
C ARG A 216 4.44 -15.37 12.25
N SER A 217 5.20 -14.31 12.52
CA SER A 217 4.78 -13.34 13.53
C SER A 217 3.40 -12.80 13.12
N PRO A 218 2.38 -12.83 14.00
CA PRO A 218 1.05 -12.25 13.74
C PRO A 218 1.13 -10.73 13.46
N TYR A 219 2.31 -10.15 13.63
CA TYR A 219 2.72 -8.80 13.23
C TYR A 219 2.63 -8.54 11.72
N ARG A 220 2.74 -9.57 10.86
CA ARG A 220 2.88 -9.36 9.39
C ARG A 220 1.62 -8.78 8.72
N PRO A 221 0.40 -9.26 8.98
CA PRO A 221 -0.79 -8.67 8.36
C PRO A 221 -1.08 -7.25 8.86
N LEU A 222 -0.95 -6.97 10.17
CA LEU A 222 -1.15 -5.63 10.73
C LEU A 222 -0.13 -4.64 10.17
N ALA A 223 1.16 -4.98 10.26
CA ALA A 223 2.22 -4.11 9.80
C ALA A 223 2.10 -3.88 8.29
N GLY A 224 1.73 -4.90 7.52
CA GLY A 224 1.45 -4.75 6.09
C GLY A 224 0.26 -3.83 5.83
N MET A 225 -0.84 -3.98 6.56
CA MET A 225 -2.00 -3.10 6.39
C MET A 225 -1.72 -1.66 6.80
N LEU A 226 -1.04 -1.42 7.93
CA LEU A 226 -0.64 -0.07 8.36
C LEU A 226 0.35 0.56 7.38
N LEU A 227 1.28 -0.22 6.83
CA LEU A 227 2.21 0.25 5.80
C LEU A 227 1.46 0.61 4.51
N TRP A 228 0.48 -0.21 4.11
CA TRP A 228 -0.38 0.07 2.95
C TRP A 228 -1.17 1.36 3.14
N LEU A 229 -1.86 1.51 4.27
CA LEU A 229 -2.60 2.73 4.61
C LEU A 229 -1.69 3.96 4.64
N SER A 230 -0.52 3.85 5.29
CA SER A 230 0.46 4.93 5.36
C SER A 230 0.94 5.37 3.98
N ASN A 231 1.31 4.41 3.12
CA ASN A 231 1.78 4.71 1.78
C ASN A 231 0.66 5.26 0.88
N ARG A 232 -0.56 4.72 0.99
CA ARG A 232 -1.72 5.25 0.28
C ARG A 232 -2.01 6.70 0.66
N LEU A 233 -2.02 7.01 1.97
CA LEU A 233 -2.20 8.38 2.46
C LEU A 233 -1.12 9.34 1.96
N LYS A 234 0.14 8.89 1.86
CA LYS A 234 1.23 9.71 1.32
C LYS A 234 1.02 10.01 -0.17
N VAL A 235 0.66 9.00 -0.97
CA VAL A 235 0.38 9.19 -2.41
C VAL A 235 -0.82 10.11 -2.62
N ASP A 236 -1.91 9.90 -1.89
CA ASP A 236 -3.13 10.68 -2.07
C ASP A 236 -2.92 12.14 -1.64
N ARG A 237 -2.10 12.39 -0.62
CA ARG A 237 -1.64 13.75 -0.28
C ARG A 237 -0.81 14.38 -1.40
N THR A 238 0.17 13.67 -1.96
CA THR A 238 1.03 14.25 -3.01
C THR A 238 0.27 14.48 -4.31
N LEU A 239 -0.79 13.70 -4.59
CA LEU A 239 -1.71 13.94 -5.70
C LEU A 239 -2.58 15.20 -5.52
N ALA A 240 -3.00 15.48 -4.28
CA ALA A 240 -3.85 16.63 -3.96
C ALA A 240 -3.07 17.96 -3.84
N MET A 241 -1.75 17.91 -3.70
CA MET A 241 -0.89 19.09 -3.55
C MET A 241 -0.68 19.80 -4.89
N GLU A 242 -0.70 21.13 -4.89
CA GLU A 242 -0.24 21.91 -6.05
C GLU A 242 1.27 21.71 -6.25
N SER A 243 1.75 21.80 -7.50
CA SER A 243 3.14 21.55 -7.86
C SER A 243 4.15 22.44 -7.12
N SER A 244 3.71 23.62 -6.64
CA SER A 244 4.45 24.56 -5.80
C SER A 244 4.64 24.07 -4.35
N GLU A 245 3.73 23.24 -3.84
CA GLU A 245 3.73 22.71 -2.47
C GLU A 245 4.46 21.36 -2.36
N CYS A 246 4.76 20.71 -3.50
CA CYS A 246 5.43 19.41 -3.57
C CYS A 246 6.96 19.49 -3.33
N VAL A 247 7.55 20.67 -3.62
CA VAL A 247 9.00 20.93 -3.58
C VAL A 247 9.61 20.90 -2.16
N PRO A 248 8.97 21.43 -1.10
CA PRO A 248 9.58 21.43 0.23
C PRO A 248 9.67 20.04 0.87
N MET A 249 8.71 19.14 0.58
CA MET A 249 8.66 17.82 1.24
C MET A 249 9.61 16.79 0.61
N LEU A 250 9.82 16.86 -0.71
CA LEU A 250 10.80 16.03 -1.42
C LEU A 250 12.25 16.45 -1.11
N ALA A 251 12.51 17.75 -0.94
CA ALA A 251 13.81 18.26 -0.53
C ALA A 251 14.21 17.75 0.88
N TRP A 252 13.26 17.67 1.81
CA TRP A 252 13.53 17.18 3.18
C TRP A 252 13.75 15.67 3.26
N ALA A 253 13.18 14.88 2.36
CA ALA A 253 13.37 13.42 2.35
C ALA A 253 14.80 13.02 1.94
N HIS A 254 15.46 13.82 1.11
CA HIS A 254 16.85 13.60 0.72
C HIS A 254 17.87 14.01 1.78
N ASP A 255 17.56 15.02 2.62
CA ASP A 255 18.48 15.52 3.66
C ASP A 255 18.57 14.62 4.92
N ILE A 256 17.66 13.65 5.10
CA ILE A 256 17.64 12.79 6.30
C ILE A 256 18.39 11.46 6.08
N GLN A 257 18.90 11.19 4.86
CA GLN A 257 19.60 9.94 4.52
C GLN A 257 21.14 10.05 4.43
N THR A 258 21.75 11.16 4.85
CA THR A 258 23.20 11.28 5.06
C THR A 258 23.56 11.14 6.52
#